data_AF-A0AAW0H5V5-F1
#
_entry.id   AF-A0AAW0H5V5-F1
#
_cell.length_a   1.000
_cell.length_b   1.000
_cell.length_c   1.000
_cell.angle_alpha   90.00
_cell.angle_beta   90.00
_cell.angle_gamma   90.00
#
_symmetry.space_group_name_H-M   'P 1'
#
loop_
_entity.id
_entity.type
_entity.pdbx_description
1 polymer ?
#
loop_
_entity_poly.entity_id
_entity_poly.type
_entity_poly.pdbx_seq_one_letter_code
_entity_poly.pdbx_strand_id
1 'polypeptide(L)'
;MEKATTISEDEEWKRLGTLLSPTFTSGKLQEVMLERASSYGTNMGTDEANHLESNQKTQVDFLQLMMNTQDSKGKEFLKELKVKRLRKKIALKSLRRAQRKLIYEKAKYYHKEYRQMYRTEIRMARMARKAGNFYVPAESKLAFIIRIRGINGVSPKVPKVLQLLRLRQIFNGTFVKLNKASINMLRIVEPYIAWGYPNLKSVNELIYKRGYGKIHKKRIALTDNSLIARSLGKYGIICMEDLIHEIYTVGKRFKEANNFLWPFKLSSPRGGRKKKTTHFVEGGDAGNREDQINRLIRWMN
;
A
#
# COMPACT_ATOMS: atom_id res chain seq x y z
N MET A 1 42.12 24.70 -20.44
CA MET A 1 41.35 24.18 -19.29
C MET A 1 39.85 24.09 -19.55
N GLU A 2 39.31 24.73 -20.61
CA GLU A 2 37.86 24.67 -20.94
C GLU A 2 37.33 23.32 -21.44
N LYS A 3 38.21 22.44 -21.96
CA LYS A 3 37.82 21.07 -22.36
C LYS A 3 37.63 20.11 -21.18
N ALA A 4 38.14 20.43 -20.00
CA ALA A 4 38.00 19.58 -18.81
C ALA A 4 36.75 19.91 -17.99
N THR A 5 36.31 21.18 -17.99
CA THR A 5 35.08 21.63 -17.33
C THR A 5 33.84 21.13 -18.08
N THR A 6 33.87 21.07 -19.40
CA THR A 6 32.78 20.55 -20.26
C THR A 6 32.53 19.06 -20.08
N ILE A 7 33.59 18.26 -19.86
CA ILE A 7 33.46 16.81 -19.62
C ILE A 7 32.89 16.53 -18.21
N SER A 8 33.16 17.40 -17.24
CA SER A 8 32.63 17.30 -15.87
C SER A 8 31.13 17.60 -15.79
N GLU A 9 30.64 18.56 -16.59
CA GLU A 9 29.21 18.89 -16.64
C GLU A 9 28.38 17.78 -17.29
N ASP A 10 28.92 17.12 -18.32
CA ASP A 10 28.27 15.99 -19.02
C ASP A 10 28.12 14.72 -18.15
N GLU A 11 29.01 14.51 -17.17
CA GLU A 11 28.90 13.39 -16.21
C GLU A 11 27.82 13.62 -15.14
N GLU A 12 27.62 14.86 -14.69
CA GLU A 12 26.52 15.19 -13.76
C GLU A 12 25.14 15.03 -14.42
N TRP A 13 25.01 15.37 -15.71
CA TRP A 13 23.79 15.17 -16.50
C TRP A 13 23.44 13.69 -16.70
N LYS A 14 24.43 12.81 -16.89
CA LYS A 14 24.21 11.36 -16.99
C LYS A 14 23.76 10.73 -15.67
N ARG A 15 24.22 11.26 -14.52
CA ARG A 15 23.77 10.82 -13.18
C ARG A 15 22.36 11.30 -12.83
N LEU A 16 21.97 12.49 -13.28
CA LEU A 16 20.59 12.99 -13.12
C LEU A 16 19.60 12.26 -14.06
N GLY A 17 20.07 11.83 -15.24
CA GLY A 17 19.26 11.08 -16.22
C GLY A 17 18.88 9.64 -15.83
N THR A 18 19.53 9.05 -14.83
CA THR A 18 19.21 7.68 -14.36
C THR A 18 18.14 7.65 -13.26
N LEU A 19 17.78 8.79 -12.68
CA LEU A 19 16.80 8.88 -11.59
C LEU A 19 15.36 9.14 -12.07
N LEU A 20 15.13 9.38 -13.36
CA LEU A 20 13.80 9.68 -13.88
C LEU A 20 13.55 9.03 -15.25
N SER A 21 12.87 7.88 -15.21
CA SER A 21 12.03 7.40 -16.32
C SER A 21 10.60 7.20 -15.79
N PRO A 22 9.57 7.15 -16.66
CA PRO A 22 9.15 8.21 -17.56
C PRO A 22 7.65 8.51 -17.34
N THR A 23 7.31 9.77 -17.05
CA THR A 23 5.92 10.25 -17.16
C THR A 23 5.94 11.65 -17.76
N PHE A 24 5.67 11.67 -19.07
CA PHE A 24 4.93 12.68 -19.84
C PHE A 24 4.87 14.11 -19.25
N THR A 25 5.44 15.11 -19.94
CA THR A 25 4.72 16.35 -20.31
C THR A 25 5.55 17.29 -21.20
N SER A 26 4.82 17.91 -22.14
CA SER A 26 5.06 19.19 -22.83
C SER A 26 5.77 19.15 -24.20
N GLY A 27 5.07 19.72 -25.19
CA GLY A 27 5.28 19.58 -26.64
C GLY A 27 6.53 20.21 -27.25
N LYS A 28 7.53 20.64 -26.46
CA LYS A 28 8.77 21.22 -27.02
C LYS A 28 9.63 20.21 -27.76
N LEU A 29 9.53 18.91 -27.45
CA LEU A 29 10.27 17.87 -28.18
C LEU A 29 9.68 17.54 -29.56
N GLN A 30 8.40 17.87 -29.80
CA GLN A 30 7.77 17.69 -31.11
C GLN A 30 8.16 18.82 -32.07
N GLU A 31 8.25 20.05 -31.57
CA GLU A 31 8.74 21.21 -32.35
C GLU A 31 10.20 21.05 -32.76
N VAL A 32 11.08 20.64 -31.83
CA VAL A 32 12.52 20.50 -32.10
C VAL A 32 12.83 19.34 -33.07
N MET A 33 11.99 18.30 -33.11
CA MET A 33 12.12 17.22 -34.09
C MET A 33 11.64 17.62 -35.49
N LEU A 34 10.63 18.50 -35.60
CA LEU A 34 10.13 19.01 -36.88
C LEU A 34 11.10 20.02 -37.52
N GLU A 35 11.73 20.90 -36.73
CA GLU A 35 12.75 21.84 -37.24
C GLU A 35 13.98 21.12 -37.81
N ARG A 36 14.40 20.01 -37.18
CA ARG A 36 15.60 19.26 -37.59
C ARG A 36 15.36 18.34 -38.79
N ALA A 37 14.10 17.98 -39.06
CA ALA A 37 13.73 17.25 -40.27
C ALA A 37 13.79 18.15 -41.54
N SER A 38 13.63 19.46 -41.38
CA SER A 38 13.68 20.42 -42.50
C SER A 38 15.10 20.70 -43.02
N SER A 39 16.16 20.35 -42.28
CA SER A 39 17.55 20.61 -42.68
C SER A 39 18.24 19.48 -43.44
N TYR A 40 17.58 18.33 -43.64
CA TYR A 40 18.16 17.14 -44.29
C TYR A 40 17.34 16.60 -45.48
N GLY A 41 16.46 17.41 -46.06
CA GLY A 41 15.62 17.03 -47.19
C GLY A 41 15.97 17.73 -48.50
N THR A 42 17.16 17.49 -49.05
CA THR A 42 17.42 17.73 -50.48
C THR A 42 17.69 16.40 -51.16
N ASN A 43 16.96 16.16 -52.24
CA ASN A 43 16.97 14.99 -53.14
C ASN A 43 15.88 13.94 -52.88
N MET A 44 14.62 14.34 -53.10
CA MET A 44 13.58 13.45 -53.64
C MET A 44 12.94 14.17 -54.83
N GLY A 45 12.82 13.48 -55.96
CA GLY A 45 12.38 14.05 -57.24
C GLY A 45 10.96 14.62 -57.20
N THR A 46 10.73 15.64 -58.01
CA THR A 46 9.48 16.42 -58.11
C THR A 46 8.24 15.60 -58.47
N ASP A 47 8.41 14.36 -58.94
CA ASP A 47 7.30 13.52 -59.40
C ASP A 47 6.73 12.61 -58.29
N GLU A 48 7.54 12.20 -57.30
CA GLU A 48 7.05 11.43 -56.14
C GLU A 48 6.39 12.34 -55.08
N ALA A 49 6.84 13.58 -54.95
CA ALA A 49 6.22 14.58 -54.08
C ALA A 49 4.76 14.88 -54.51
N ASN A 50 4.49 14.97 -55.81
CA ASN A 50 3.14 15.19 -56.34
C ASN A 50 2.21 13.97 -56.18
N HIS A 51 2.77 12.75 -56.22
CA HIS A 51 1.99 11.52 -56.03
C HIS A 51 1.69 11.25 -54.54
N LEU A 52 2.58 11.64 -53.62
CA LEU A 52 2.32 11.61 -52.18
C LEU A 52 1.38 12.74 -51.73
N GLU A 53 1.50 13.95 -52.28
CA GLU A 53 0.59 15.07 -51.95
C GLU A 53 -0.84 14.85 -52.44
N SER A 54 -1.03 14.21 -53.60
CA SER A 54 -2.38 13.86 -54.10
C SER A 54 -3.04 12.76 -53.27
N ASN A 55 -2.27 11.78 -52.77
CA ASN A 55 -2.74 10.72 -51.87
C ASN A 55 -3.00 11.23 -50.45
N GLN A 56 -2.16 12.17 -49.95
CA GLN A 56 -2.37 12.83 -48.67
C GLN A 56 -3.56 13.80 -48.72
N LYS A 57 -3.75 14.56 -49.82
CA LYS A 57 -4.96 15.38 -50.03
C LYS A 57 -6.22 14.51 -50.06
N THR A 58 -6.21 13.39 -50.78
CA THR A 58 -7.37 12.48 -50.81
C THR A 58 -7.62 11.78 -49.48
N GLN A 59 -6.59 11.45 -48.68
CA GLN A 59 -6.77 10.92 -47.31
C GLN A 59 -7.30 11.96 -46.32
N VAL A 60 -6.80 13.20 -46.40
CA VAL A 60 -7.24 14.32 -45.57
C VAL A 60 -8.64 14.76 -45.97
N ASP A 61 -8.96 14.78 -47.27
CA ASP A 61 -10.30 15.06 -47.78
C ASP A 61 -11.30 13.95 -47.44
N PHE A 62 -10.88 12.67 -47.40
CA PHE A 62 -11.73 11.57 -46.94
C PHE A 62 -11.99 11.65 -45.43
N LEU A 63 -10.99 12.00 -44.62
CA LEU A 63 -11.17 12.27 -43.19
C LEU A 63 -12.03 13.52 -42.95
N GLN A 64 -11.84 14.58 -43.75
CA GLN A 64 -12.65 15.80 -43.71
C GLN A 64 -14.09 15.51 -44.14
N LEU A 65 -14.31 14.67 -45.16
CA LEU A 65 -15.61 14.18 -45.60
C LEU A 65 -16.25 13.32 -44.50
N MET A 66 -15.52 12.43 -43.84
CA MET A 66 -15.97 11.63 -42.69
C MET A 66 -16.24 12.47 -41.43
N MET A 67 -15.62 13.64 -41.29
CA MET A 67 -15.89 14.63 -40.25
C MET A 67 -17.06 15.57 -40.62
N ASN A 68 -17.31 15.77 -41.91
CA ASN A 68 -18.40 16.57 -42.47
C ASN A 68 -19.69 15.76 -42.67
N THR A 69 -19.61 14.44 -42.84
CA THR A 69 -20.72 13.47 -42.79
C THR A 69 -21.00 12.98 -41.38
N GLN A 70 -20.63 13.76 -40.35
CA GLN A 70 -21.21 13.58 -39.04
C GLN A 70 -22.60 14.21 -39.03
N ASP A 71 -23.61 13.36 -39.21
CA ASP A 71 -25.00 13.63 -38.90
C ASP A 71 -25.10 14.57 -37.70
N SER A 72 -25.95 15.61 -37.77
CA SER A 72 -26.26 16.51 -36.66
C SER A 72 -26.51 15.75 -35.34
N LYS A 73 -27.13 14.56 -35.45
CA LYS A 73 -27.35 13.58 -34.38
C LYS A 73 -26.07 13.11 -33.67
N GLY A 74 -24.96 12.90 -34.38
CA GLY A 74 -23.67 12.48 -33.80
C GLY A 74 -22.99 13.58 -32.98
N LYS A 75 -23.06 14.84 -33.44
CA LYS A 75 -22.56 16.02 -32.70
C LYS A 75 -23.38 16.26 -31.42
N GLU A 76 -24.68 16.06 -31.47
CA GLU A 76 -25.57 16.13 -30.30
C GLU A 76 -25.31 15.00 -29.30
N PHE A 77 -25.14 13.77 -29.77
CA PHE A 77 -24.79 12.62 -28.93
C PHE A 77 -23.46 12.82 -28.16
N LEU A 78 -22.43 13.36 -28.82
CA LEU A 78 -21.16 13.69 -28.17
C LEU A 78 -21.30 14.81 -27.13
N LYS A 79 -22.13 15.83 -27.40
CA LYS A 79 -22.47 16.88 -26.42
C LYS A 79 -23.19 16.29 -25.22
N GLU A 80 -24.15 15.40 -25.43
CA GLU A 80 -24.89 14.72 -24.35
C GLU A 80 -23.95 13.86 -23.48
N LEU A 81 -23.06 13.08 -24.10
CA LEU A 81 -22.04 12.30 -23.39
C LEU A 81 -21.11 13.19 -22.56
N LYS A 82 -20.71 14.37 -23.08
CA LYS A 82 -19.91 15.35 -22.32
C LYS A 82 -20.68 15.88 -21.11
N VAL A 83 -21.94 16.27 -21.28
CA VAL A 83 -22.81 16.74 -20.18
C VAL A 83 -23.00 15.65 -19.13
N LYS A 84 -23.26 14.41 -19.54
CA LYS A 84 -23.40 13.25 -18.63
C LYS A 84 -22.12 12.97 -17.84
N ARG A 85 -20.95 13.04 -18.49
CA ARG A 85 -19.64 12.92 -17.83
C ARG A 85 -19.40 14.04 -16.82
N LEU A 86 -19.72 15.29 -17.18
CA LEU A 86 -19.58 16.44 -16.29
C LEU A 86 -20.49 16.32 -15.06
N ARG A 87 -21.77 15.99 -15.25
CA ARG A 87 -22.73 15.73 -14.15
C ARG A 87 -22.21 14.63 -13.21
N LYS A 88 -21.73 13.51 -13.76
CA LYS A 88 -21.12 12.42 -12.98
C LYS A 88 -19.88 12.88 -12.21
N LYS A 89 -19.02 13.70 -12.81
CA LYS A 89 -17.81 14.22 -12.16
C LYS A 89 -18.16 15.16 -10.99
N ILE A 90 -19.16 16.01 -11.15
CA ILE A 90 -19.66 16.93 -10.10
C ILE A 90 -20.25 16.13 -8.94
N ALA A 91 -21.13 15.16 -9.23
CA ALA A 91 -21.72 14.29 -8.22
C ALA A 91 -20.67 13.46 -7.45
N LEU A 92 -19.65 12.92 -8.14
CA LEU A 92 -18.54 12.23 -7.48
C LEU A 92 -17.71 13.17 -6.61
N LYS A 93 -17.52 14.43 -7.02
CA LYS A 93 -16.78 15.43 -6.25
C LYS A 93 -17.52 15.80 -4.96
N SER A 94 -18.84 16.01 -5.00
CA SER A 94 -19.64 16.29 -3.80
C SER A 94 -19.64 15.08 -2.85
N LEU A 95 -19.81 13.86 -3.35
CA LEU A 95 -19.77 12.64 -2.55
C LEU A 95 -18.41 12.43 -1.88
N ARG A 96 -17.29 12.64 -2.60
CA ARG A 96 -15.94 12.58 -2.02
C ARG A 96 -15.72 13.61 -0.92
N ARG A 97 -16.26 14.83 -1.08
CA ARG A 97 -16.17 15.87 -0.03
C ARG A 97 -16.91 15.45 1.24
N ALA A 98 -18.14 14.92 1.09
CA ALA A 98 -18.90 14.41 2.22
C ALA A 98 -18.18 13.24 2.91
N GLN A 99 -17.67 12.28 2.13
CA GLN A 99 -16.89 11.15 2.65
C GLN A 99 -15.62 11.61 3.39
N ARG A 100 -14.88 12.60 2.85
CA ARG A 100 -13.67 13.12 3.49
C ARG A 100 -13.97 13.75 4.85
N LYS A 101 -15.09 14.48 4.97
CA LYS A 101 -15.54 15.04 6.26
C LYS A 101 -15.84 13.93 7.26
N LEU A 102 -16.55 12.89 6.84
CA LEU A 102 -16.85 11.73 7.68
C LEU A 102 -15.59 10.98 8.14
N ILE A 103 -14.63 10.75 7.23
CA ILE A 103 -13.35 10.12 7.55
C ILE A 103 -12.57 10.94 8.58
N TYR A 104 -12.55 12.27 8.43
CA TYR A 104 -11.85 13.15 9.35
C TYR A 104 -12.46 13.10 10.76
N GLU A 105 -13.78 13.20 10.89
CA GLU A 105 -14.46 13.11 12.19
C GLU A 105 -14.24 11.76 12.87
N LYS A 106 -14.28 10.66 12.10
CA LYS A 106 -13.95 9.33 12.63
C LYS A 106 -12.50 9.23 13.11
N ALA A 107 -11.54 9.70 12.32
CA ALA A 107 -10.13 9.68 12.70
C ALA A 107 -9.87 10.49 13.98
N LYS A 108 -10.52 11.64 14.12
CA LYS A 108 -10.51 12.47 15.33
C LYS A 108 -11.09 11.71 16.54
N TYR A 109 -12.20 11.01 16.35
CA TYR A 109 -12.80 10.16 17.38
C TYR A 109 -11.85 9.05 17.84
N TYR A 110 -11.28 8.26 16.92
CA TYR A 110 -10.34 7.18 17.28
C TYR A 110 -9.10 7.71 18.00
N HIS A 111 -8.56 8.85 17.56
CA HIS A 111 -7.42 9.45 18.25
C HIS A 111 -7.75 9.85 19.69
N LYS A 112 -8.94 10.44 19.90
CA LYS A 112 -9.43 10.78 21.24
C LYS A 112 -9.59 9.52 22.10
N GLU A 113 -10.17 8.47 21.54
CA GLU A 113 -10.38 7.17 22.20
C GLU A 113 -9.05 6.55 22.65
N TYR A 114 -8.05 6.44 21.77
CA TYR A 114 -6.74 5.90 22.13
C TYR A 114 -6.05 6.70 23.24
N ARG A 115 -6.13 8.03 23.17
CA ARG A 115 -5.59 8.91 24.20
C ARG A 115 -6.30 8.72 25.54
N GLN A 116 -7.61 8.52 25.51
CA GLN A 116 -8.41 8.26 26.70
C GLN A 116 -8.08 6.90 27.31
N MET A 117 -8.01 5.83 26.50
CA MET A 117 -7.62 4.49 26.95
C MET A 117 -6.27 4.51 27.67
N TYR A 118 -5.25 5.11 27.05
CA TYR A 118 -3.91 5.22 27.63
C TYR A 118 -3.91 6.00 28.95
N ARG A 119 -4.64 7.13 29.01
CA ARG A 119 -4.76 7.93 30.24
C ARG A 119 -5.52 7.19 31.34
N THR A 120 -6.56 6.43 31.00
CA THR A 120 -7.32 5.63 31.95
C THR A 120 -6.44 4.55 32.56
N GLU A 121 -5.63 3.86 31.76
CA GLU A 121 -4.71 2.82 32.25
C GLU A 121 -3.68 3.39 33.23
N ILE A 122 -3.06 4.54 32.91
CA ILE A 122 -2.16 5.25 33.83
C ILE A 122 -2.89 5.69 35.10
N ARG A 123 -4.12 6.20 34.98
CA ARG A 123 -4.92 6.66 36.13
C ARG A 123 -5.22 5.49 37.06
N MET A 124 -5.68 4.36 36.53
CA MET A 124 -5.97 3.16 37.31
C MET A 124 -4.73 2.65 38.04
N ALA A 125 -3.58 2.60 37.36
CA ALA A 125 -2.32 2.21 37.98
C ALA A 125 -1.91 3.14 39.14
N ARG A 126 -2.12 4.45 39.00
CA ARG A 126 -1.87 5.44 40.07
C ARG A 126 -2.84 5.30 41.23
N MET A 127 -4.14 5.09 40.95
CA MET A 127 -5.16 4.90 41.98
C MET A 127 -4.91 3.63 42.79
N ALA A 128 -4.57 2.53 42.12
CA ALA A 128 -4.20 1.28 42.77
C ALA A 128 -3.00 1.49 43.71
N ARG A 129 -1.92 2.11 43.21
CA ARG A 129 -0.74 2.45 44.03
C ARG A 129 -1.08 3.33 45.23
N LYS A 130 -1.95 4.34 45.05
CA LYS A 130 -2.40 5.22 46.14
C LYS A 130 -3.17 4.45 47.21
N ALA A 131 -3.96 3.45 46.82
CA ALA A 131 -4.71 2.59 47.73
C ALA A 131 -3.88 1.43 48.32
N GLY A 132 -2.59 1.30 47.96
CA GLY A 132 -1.76 0.16 48.35
C GLY A 132 -2.06 -1.15 47.59
N ASN A 133 -2.89 -1.09 46.54
CA ASN A 133 -3.28 -2.25 45.72
C ASN A 133 -2.47 -2.30 44.41
N PHE A 134 -2.51 -3.45 43.73
CA PHE A 134 -1.90 -3.65 42.41
C PHE A 134 -2.95 -3.55 41.30
N TYR A 135 -2.60 -2.87 40.21
CA TYR A 135 -3.40 -2.85 38.99
C TYR A 135 -2.88 -3.91 38.02
N VAL A 136 -3.74 -4.84 37.62
CA VAL A 136 -3.45 -5.84 36.59
C VAL A 136 -4.06 -5.36 35.26
N PRO A 137 -3.26 -5.09 34.23
CA PRO A 137 -3.77 -4.69 32.93
C PRO A 137 -4.53 -5.84 32.25
N ALA A 138 -5.45 -5.49 31.36
CA ALA A 138 -6.17 -6.49 30.58
C ALA A 138 -5.22 -7.24 29.63
N GLU A 139 -5.42 -8.55 29.50
CA GLU A 139 -4.68 -9.35 28.51
C GLU A 139 -4.91 -8.81 27.09
N SER A 140 -3.85 -8.86 26.28
CA SER A 140 -3.92 -8.39 24.90
C SER A 140 -4.77 -9.33 24.05
N LYS A 141 -5.59 -8.75 23.17
CA LYS A 141 -6.48 -9.50 22.26
C LYS A 141 -5.85 -9.76 20.89
N LEU A 142 -4.74 -9.10 20.58
CA LEU A 142 -4.10 -9.07 19.28
C LEU A 142 -2.64 -9.51 19.40
N ALA A 143 -2.21 -10.42 18.53
CA ALA A 143 -0.82 -10.75 18.31
C ALA A 143 -0.37 -10.41 16.89
N PHE A 144 0.88 -10.01 16.76
CA PHE A 144 1.58 -9.98 15.49
C PHE A 144 2.61 -11.10 15.46
N ILE A 145 2.56 -11.91 14.41
CA ILE A 145 3.39 -13.11 14.26
C ILE A 145 4.29 -12.93 13.05
N ILE A 146 5.57 -13.22 13.22
CA ILE A 146 6.59 -13.18 12.18
C ILE A 146 7.22 -14.57 12.06
N ARG A 147 7.32 -15.09 10.84
CA ARG A 147 8.06 -16.33 10.60
C ARG A 147 9.56 -16.08 10.57
N ILE A 148 10.32 -16.74 11.44
CA ILE A 148 11.78 -16.54 11.56
C ILE A 148 12.61 -17.72 11.00
N ARG A 149 12.03 -18.91 10.84
CA ARG A 149 12.73 -20.11 10.36
C ARG A 149 12.07 -20.75 9.12
N GLY A 150 12.87 -21.52 8.39
CA GLY A 150 12.43 -22.40 7.31
C GLY A 150 11.64 -23.61 7.82
N ILE A 151 11.16 -24.45 6.90
CA ILE A 151 10.35 -25.65 7.16
C ILE A 151 11.08 -26.94 6.74
N ASN A 152 12.41 -26.90 6.61
CA ASN A 152 13.17 -28.09 6.23
C ASN A 152 13.31 -29.01 7.44
N GLY A 153 13.03 -30.31 7.27
CA GLY A 153 13.16 -31.31 8.34
C GLY A 153 12.19 -31.15 9.50
N VAL A 154 11.00 -30.56 9.28
CA VAL A 154 9.99 -30.38 10.33
C VAL A 154 8.81 -31.34 10.16
N SER A 155 8.14 -31.68 11.26
CA SER A 155 6.95 -32.54 11.23
C SER A 155 5.83 -31.89 10.41
N PRO A 156 4.99 -32.67 9.67
CA PRO A 156 3.94 -32.12 8.79
C PRO A 156 2.91 -31.22 9.49
N LYS A 157 2.73 -31.37 10.81
CA LYS A 157 1.84 -30.53 11.62
C LYS A 157 2.29 -29.07 11.61
N VAL A 158 3.61 -28.79 11.68
CA VAL A 158 4.15 -27.43 11.76
C VAL A 158 3.89 -26.62 10.46
N PRO A 159 4.23 -27.10 9.25
CA PRO A 159 3.93 -26.41 8.00
C PRO A 159 2.43 -26.19 7.81
N LYS A 160 1.59 -27.15 8.24
CA LYS A 160 0.14 -27.00 8.15
C LYS A 160 -0.38 -25.85 9.02
N VAL A 161 0.11 -25.72 10.25
CA VAL A 161 -0.25 -24.60 11.14
C VAL A 161 0.28 -23.27 10.58
N LEU A 162 1.51 -23.22 10.09
CA LEU A 162 2.07 -22.02 9.43
C LEU A 162 1.25 -21.62 8.20
N GLN A 163 0.75 -22.58 7.43
CA GLN A 163 -0.13 -22.33 6.28
C GLN A 163 -1.47 -21.73 6.70
N LEU A 164 -2.09 -22.22 7.77
CA LEU A 164 -3.33 -21.66 8.34
C LEU A 164 -3.13 -20.21 8.81
N LEU A 165 -1.97 -19.92 9.40
CA LEU A 165 -1.56 -18.57 9.79
C LEU A 165 -1.14 -17.69 8.59
N ARG A 166 -1.09 -18.23 7.37
CA ARG A 166 -0.66 -17.57 6.13
C ARG A 166 0.84 -17.21 6.08
N LEU A 167 1.66 -17.86 6.90
CA LEU A 167 3.10 -17.66 7.02
C LEU A 167 3.90 -18.56 6.06
N ARG A 168 3.75 -18.32 4.75
CA ARG A 168 4.35 -19.18 3.70
C ARG A 168 5.85 -18.98 3.48
N GLN A 169 6.35 -17.76 3.62
CA GLN A 169 7.76 -17.40 3.41
C GLN A 169 8.38 -16.93 4.74
N ILE A 170 9.71 -17.00 4.85
CA ILE A 170 10.43 -16.41 5.98
C ILE A 170 10.22 -14.89 5.95
N PHE A 171 10.12 -14.27 7.12
CA PHE A 171 9.81 -12.86 7.32
C PHE A 171 8.43 -12.43 6.78
N ASN A 172 7.53 -13.39 6.55
CA ASN A 172 6.12 -13.04 6.48
C ASN A 172 5.60 -12.69 7.88
N GLY A 173 4.78 -11.65 7.95
CA GLY A 173 4.10 -11.18 9.14
C GLY A 173 2.59 -11.19 8.97
N THR A 174 1.84 -11.54 10.02
CA THR A 174 0.37 -11.50 10.03
C THR A 174 -0.17 -11.14 11.40
N PHE A 175 -1.31 -10.45 11.43
CA PHE A 175 -2.09 -10.25 12.65
C PHE A 175 -2.95 -11.47 12.97
N VAL A 176 -3.08 -11.80 14.24
CA VAL A 176 -3.95 -12.88 14.73
C VAL A 176 -4.69 -12.41 15.98
N LYS A 177 -6.00 -12.67 16.00
CA LYS A 177 -6.83 -12.52 17.19
C LYS A 177 -6.51 -13.64 18.16
N LEU A 178 -6.19 -13.28 19.40
CA LEU A 178 -5.87 -14.24 20.45
C LEU A 178 -7.16 -14.85 21.02
N ASN A 179 -7.23 -16.17 20.94
CA ASN A 179 -8.18 -17.02 21.65
C ASN A 179 -7.43 -18.28 22.12
N LYS A 180 -8.09 -19.12 22.93
CA LYS A 180 -7.46 -20.35 23.45
C LYS A 180 -6.91 -21.24 22.33
N ALA A 181 -7.66 -21.38 21.24
CA ALA A 181 -7.27 -22.19 20.09
C ALA A 181 -6.04 -21.63 19.35
N SER A 182 -5.97 -20.31 19.12
CA SER A 182 -4.87 -19.66 18.43
C SER A 182 -3.61 -19.71 19.28
N ILE A 183 -3.72 -19.57 20.60
CA ILE A 183 -2.58 -19.73 21.51
C ILE A 183 -2.03 -21.16 21.42
N ASN A 184 -2.91 -22.18 21.40
CA ASN A 184 -2.47 -23.56 21.22
C ASN A 184 -1.81 -23.78 19.85
N MET A 185 -2.35 -23.18 18.78
CA MET A 185 -1.70 -23.20 17.47
C MET A 185 -0.31 -22.53 17.50
N LEU A 186 -0.19 -21.38 18.18
CA LEU A 186 1.07 -20.66 18.32
C LEU A 186 2.11 -21.48 19.07
N ARG A 187 1.73 -22.18 20.14
CA ARG A 187 2.61 -23.08 20.91
C ARG A 187 3.19 -24.19 20.03
N ILE A 188 2.41 -24.76 19.11
CA ILE A 188 2.90 -25.81 18.18
C ILE A 188 4.00 -25.28 17.26
N VAL A 189 3.89 -24.04 16.79
CA VAL A 189 4.85 -23.44 15.83
C VAL A 189 5.87 -22.52 16.49
N GLU A 190 5.85 -22.42 17.82
CA GLU A 190 6.61 -21.46 18.63
C GLU A 190 8.10 -21.41 18.28
N PRO A 191 8.81 -22.53 18.05
CA PRO A 191 10.22 -22.52 17.69
C PRO A 191 10.54 -21.93 16.31
N TYR A 192 9.52 -21.69 15.47
CA TYR A 192 9.66 -21.24 14.07
C TYR A 192 9.17 -19.81 13.85
N ILE A 193 8.50 -19.24 14.84
CA ILE A 193 7.91 -17.90 14.80
C ILE A 193 8.48 -17.03 15.91
N ALA A 194 8.47 -15.72 15.69
CA ALA A 194 8.58 -14.72 16.74
C ALA A 194 7.24 -14.00 16.80
N TRP A 195 6.63 -13.88 17.97
CA TRP A 195 5.34 -13.22 18.09
C TRP A 195 5.23 -12.43 19.39
N GLY A 196 4.27 -11.51 19.44
CA GLY A 196 4.01 -10.69 20.61
C GLY A 196 2.89 -9.69 20.34
N TYR A 197 2.78 -8.68 21.20
CA TYR A 197 1.66 -7.75 21.20
C TYR A 197 2.05 -6.43 20.50
N PRO A 198 1.46 -6.13 19.33
CA PRO A 198 1.83 -4.92 18.61
C PRO A 198 1.16 -3.71 19.26
N ASN A 199 1.92 -2.63 19.39
CA ASN A 199 1.37 -1.34 19.80
C ASN A 199 0.72 -0.61 18.60
N LEU A 200 -0.08 0.42 18.88
CA LEU A 200 -0.78 1.18 17.85
C LEU A 200 0.17 1.75 16.78
N LYS A 201 1.36 2.20 17.19
CA LYS A 201 2.38 2.73 16.27
C LYS A 201 2.90 1.66 15.32
N SER A 202 3.20 0.46 15.81
CA SER A 202 3.69 -0.66 15.00
C SER A 202 2.60 -1.17 14.04
N VAL A 203 1.34 -1.25 14.48
CA VAL A 203 0.21 -1.59 13.58
C VAL A 203 0.08 -0.54 12.47
N ASN A 204 0.12 0.74 12.82
CA ASN A 204 0.04 1.86 11.90
C ASN A 204 1.17 1.80 10.86
N GLU A 205 2.44 1.73 11.32
CA GLU A 205 3.60 1.66 10.42
C GLU A 205 3.56 0.45 9.49
N LEU A 206 3.15 -0.73 9.98
CA LEU A 206 3.01 -1.93 9.15
C LEU A 206 2.01 -1.72 8.01
N ILE A 207 0.83 -1.17 8.33
CA ILE A 207 -0.24 -0.97 7.35
C ILE A 207 0.15 0.12 6.34
N TYR A 208 0.71 1.26 6.77
CA TYR A 208 1.10 2.31 5.82
C TYR A 208 2.32 1.94 4.98
N LYS A 209 3.37 1.36 5.58
CA LYS A 209 4.64 1.11 4.86
C LYS A 209 4.63 -0.20 4.07
N ARG A 210 3.95 -1.23 4.60
CA ARG A 210 4.01 -2.60 4.07
C ARG A 210 2.63 -3.21 3.80
N GLY A 211 1.56 -2.42 3.88
CA GLY A 211 0.19 -2.86 3.66
C GLY A 211 -0.11 -3.13 2.19
N TYR A 212 -0.56 -4.34 1.92
CA TYR A 212 -1.15 -4.73 0.63
C TYR A 212 -2.53 -5.30 0.87
N GLY A 213 -3.48 -4.94 0.02
CA GLY A 213 -4.83 -5.51 -0.01
C GLY A 213 -4.91 -6.70 -0.97
N LYS A 214 -5.75 -7.67 -0.62
CA LYS A 214 -6.16 -8.78 -1.47
C LYS A 214 -7.41 -8.38 -2.25
N ILE A 215 -7.23 -7.94 -3.48
CA ILE A 215 -8.32 -7.48 -4.37
C ILE A 215 -8.38 -8.40 -5.57
N HIS A 216 -9.53 -9.04 -5.81
CA HIS A 216 -9.67 -10.07 -6.86
C HIS A 216 -8.57 -11.14 -6.80
N LYS A 217 -8.20 -11.57 -5.58
CA LYS A 217 -7.08 -12.50 -5.29
C LYS A 217 -5.68 -12.01 -5.73
N LYS A 218 -5.54 -10.77 -6.20
CA LYS A 218 -4.27 -10.12 -6.52
C LYS A 218 -3.78 -9.29 -5.33
N ARG A 219 -2.46 -9.17 -5.22
CA ARG A 219 -1.78 -8.35 -4.19
C ARG A 219 -1.60 -6.93 -4.73
N ILE A 220 -2.33 -5.96 -4.18
CA ILE A 220 -2.30 -4.55 -4.61
C ILE A 220 -1.88 -3.68 -3.42
N ALA A 221 -0.96 -2.73 -3.64
CA ALA A 221 -0.52 -1.82 -2.59
C ALA A 221 -1.67 -0.90 -2.15
N LEU A 222 -1.74 -0.59 -0.85
CA LEU A 222 -2.76 0.31 -0.30
C LEU A 222 -2.33 1.77 -0.52
N THR A 223 -2.55 2.29 -1.74
CA THR A 223 -2.28 3.70 -2.06
C THR A 223 -3.48 4.60 -1.78
N ASP A 224 -4.67 4.15 -2.17
CA ASP A 224 -5.91 4.94 -2.09
C ASP A 224 -6.97 4.30 -1.20
N ASN A 225 -7.66 5.14 -0.42
CA ASN A 225 -8.82 4.74 0.38
C ASN A 225 -9.95 4.12 -0.46
N SER A 226 -10.01 4.42 -1.77
CA SER A 226 -11.01 3.84 -2.68
C SER A 226 -10.89 2.32 -2.82
N LEU A 227 -9.68 1.76 -2.67
CA LEU A 227 -9.42 0.32 -2.74
C LEU A 227 -9.98 -0.40 -1.51
N ILE A 228 -9.86 0.23 -0.35
CA ILE A 228 -10.39 -0.26 0.94
C ILE A 228 -11.91 -0.19 0.91
N ALA A 229 -12.47 0.98 0.59
CA ALA A 229 -13.92 1.20 0.53
C ALA A 229 -14.63 0.23 -0.43
N ARG A 230 -14.02 -0.09 -1.58
CA ARG A 230 -14.59 -1.06 -2.53
C ARG A 230 -14.71 -2.47 -1.95
N SER A 231 -13.74 -2.88 -1.13
CA SER A 231 -13.66 -4.26 -0.62
C SER A 231 -14.36 -4.44 0.74
N LEU A 232 -14.21 -3.44 1.62
CA LEU A 232 -14.66 -3.47 3.01
C LEU A 232 -15.75 -2.45 3.34
N GLY A 233 -16.18 -1.63 2.37
CA GLY A 233 -17.21 -0.59 2.61
C GLY A 233 -18.53 -1.15 3.11
N LYS A 234 -18.88 -2.39 2.72
CA LYS A 234 -20.05 -3.12 3.27
C LYS A 234 -20.00 -3.37 4.78
N TYR A 235 -18.82 -3.31 5.38
CA TYR A 235 -18.60 -3.50 6.81
C TYR A 235 -18.39 -2.16 7.54
N GLY A 236 -18.54 -1.03 6.85
CA GLY A 236 -18.34 0.31 7.44
C GLY A 236 -16.87 0.75 7.52
N ILE A 237 -15.94 -0.02 6.94
CA ILE A 237 -14.51 0.30 6.88
C ILE A 237 -14.24 1.00 5.54
N ILE A 238 -14.00 2.31 5.60
CA ILE A 238 -13.94 3.17 4.40
C ILE A 238 -12.50 3.61 4.12
N CYS A 239 -11.69 3.85 5.15
CA CYS A 239 -10.35 4.38 5.04
C CYS A 239 -9.29 3.52 5.75
N MET A 240 -8.03 3.92 5.63
CA MET A 240 -6.92 3.30 6.33
C MET A 240 -7.05 3.38 7.85
N GLU A 241 -7.52 4.51 8.39
CA GLU A 241 -7.67 4.72 9.83
C GLU A 241 -8.73 3.80 10.42
N ASP A 242 -9.85 3.59 9.73
CA ASP A 242 -10.87 2.60 10.08
C ASP A 242 -10.26 1.18 10.11
N LEU A 243 -9.43 0.84 9.11
CA LEU A 243 -8.78 -0.46 9.03
C LEU A 243 -7.80 -0.69 10.19
N ILE A 244 -6.99 0.32 10.52
CA ILE A 244 -6.05 0.28 11.64
C ILE A 244 -6.81 0.11 12.96
N HIS A 245 -7.89 0.87 13.15
CA HIS A 245 -8.72 0.81 14.34
C HIS A 245 -9.35 -0.57 14.52
N GLU A 246 -9.95 -1.12 13.46
CA GLU A 246 -10.58 -2.45 13.49
C GLU A 246 -9.57 -3.56 13.82
N ILE A 247 -8.35 -3.45 13.30
CA ILE A 247 -7.27 -4.40 13.59
C ILE A 247 -6.77 -4.27 15.03
N TYR A 248 -6.43 -3.06 15.47
CA TYR A 248 -5.81 -2.82 16.77
C TYR A 248 -6.75 -3.15 17.93
N THR A 249 -8.02 -2.72 17.84
CA THR A 249 -9.02 -2.98 18.89
C THR A 249 -9.61 -4.39 18.82
N VAL A 250 -9.35 -5.13 17.74
CA VAL A 250 -9.95 -6.43 17.45
C VAL A 250 -11.48 -6.32 17.41
N GLY A 251 -11.97 -5.44 16.54
CA GLY A 251 -13.39 -5.15 16.39
C GLY A 251 -14.22 -6.32 15.85
N LYS A 252 -15.52 -6.08 15.64
CA LYS A 252 -16.50 -7.10 15.22
C LYS A 252 -16.17 -7.73 13.86
N ARG A 253 -15.54 -6.98 12.96
CA ARG A 253 -15.19 -7.33 11.58
C ARG A 253 -13.67 -7.51 11.38
N PHE A 254 -12.96 -7.82 12.47
CA PHE A 254 -11.53 -8.11 12.47
C PHE A 254 -11.14 -9.21 11.46
N LYS A 255 -11.94 -10.27 11.35
CA LYS A 255 -11.63 -11.41 10.47
C LYS A 255 -11.61 -10.98 9.00
N GLU A 256 -12.57 -10.17 8.60
CA GLU A 256 -12.73 -9.64 7.26
C GLU A 256 -11.62 -8.63 6.94
N ALA A 257 -11.33 -7.71 7.87
CA ALA A 257 -10.23 -6.76 7.77
C ALA A 257 -8.86 -7.46 7.62
N ASN A 258 -8.59 -8.45 8.47
CA ASN A 258 -7.32 -9.19 8.45
C ASN A 258 -7.18 -10.10 7.23
N ASN A 259 -8.28 -10.66 6.72
CA ASN A 259 -8.26 -11.45 5.48
C ASN A 259 -8.09 -10.58 4.22
N PHE A 260 -8.57 -9.33 4.25
CA PHE A 260 -8.28 -8.35 3.21
C PHE A 260 -6.79 -8.00 3.16
N LEU A 261 -6.14 -7.85 4.31
CA LEU A 261 -4.69 -7.66 4.35
C LEU A 261 -3.95 -8.89 3.83
N TRP A 262 -3.09 -8.68 2.84
CA TRP A 262 -2.10 -9.66 2.42
C TRP A 262 -1.04 -9.81 3.52
N PRO A 263 -0.50 -11.02 3.77
CA PRO A 263 0.61 -11.19 4.71
C PRO A 263 1.74 -10.21 4.44
N PHE A 264 2.18 -9.49 5.47
CA PHE A 264 3.23 -8.49 5.38
C PHE A 264 4.52 -9.17 4.96
N LYS A 265 5.15 -8.69 3.89
CA LYS A 265 6.50 -9.12 3.53
C LYS A 265 7.49 -8.19 4.22
N LEU A 266 8.13 -8.66 5.29
CA LEU A 266 9.08 -7.90 6.08
C LEU A 266 10.50 -8.08 5.54
N SER A 267 11.38 -7.11 5.80
CA SER A 267 12.81 -7.26 5.51
C SER A 267 13.52 -7.98 6.65
N SER A 268 14.74 -8.46 6.41
CA SER A 268 15.61 -8.93 7.48
C SER A 268 15.78 -7.83 8.55
N PRO A 269 15.85 -8.18 9.85
CA PRO A 269 16.01 -7.20 10.90
C PRO A 269 17.38 -6.49 10.79
N ARG A 270 17.36 -5.15 10.85
CA ARG A 270 18.59 -4.34 10.99
C ARG A 270 19.32 -4.73 12.28
N GLY A 271 20.62 -4.97 12.19
CA GLY A 271 21.43 -5.51 13.29
C GLY A 271 21.40 -7.04 13.43
N GLY A 272 20.70 -7.74 12.52
CA GLY A 272 20.69 -9.19 12.47
C GLY A 272 19.80 -9.84 13.54
N ARG A 273 20.00 -11.15 13.73
CA ARG A 273 19.30 -11.98 14.71
C ARG A 273 20.32 -12.49 15.72
N LYS A 274 19.90 -12.70 16.96
CA LYS A 274 20.76 -13.31 17.99
C LYS A 274 20.92 -14.80 17.71
N LYS A 275 19.88 -15.57 17.98
CA LYS A 275 19.86 -17.02 17.76
C LYS A 275 18.44 -17.47 17.43
N LYS A 276 18.26 -17.89 16.18
CA LYS A 276 16.94 -18.25 15.62
C LYS A 276 16.29 -19.48 16.27
N THR A 277 17.06 -20.33 16.94
CA THR A 277 16.61 -21.62 17.47
C THR A 277 16.19 -21.57 18.93
N THR A 278 16.79 -20.69 19.73
CA THR A 278 16.50 -20.58 21.16
C THR A 278 15.30 -19.67 21.42
N HIS A 279 14.61 -19.91 22.52
CA HIS A 279 13.46 -19.11 22.91
C HIS A 279 13.90 -17.69 23.33
N PHE A 280 13.03 -16.70 23.20
CA PHE A 280 13.33 -15.30 23.54
C PHE A 280 13.75 -15.13 25.01
N VAL A 281 13.11 -15.86 25.92
CA VAL A 281 13.44 -15.86 27.36
C VAL A 281 14.88 -16.34 27.62
N GLU A 282 15.40 -17.24 26.79
CA GLU A 282 16.78 -17.75 26.85
C GLU A 282 17.78 -16.86 26.09
N GLY A 283 17.36 -15.66 25.68
CA GLY A 283 18.18 -14.73 24.89
C GLY A 283 18.16 -15.00 23.38
N GLY A 284 17.30 -15.89 22.90
CA GLY A 284 17.08 -16.18 21.48
C GLY A 284 16.08 -15.27 20.77
N ASP A 285 15.57 -15.76 19.64
CA ASP A 285 14.58 -15.05 18.81
C ASP A 285 13.23 -15.76 18.67
N ALA A 286 13.11 -17.04 19.06
CA ALA A 286 11.86 -17.76 18.90
C ALA A 286 10.84 -17.47 20.01
N GLY A 287 9.56 -17.65 19.70
CA GLY A 287 8.46 -17.62 20.65
C GLY A 287 7.92 -16.24 21.02
N ASN A 288 7.21 -16.20 22.15
CA ASN A 288 6.54 -14.99 22.63
C ASN A 288 7.56 -14.02 23.23
N ARG A 289 7.55 -12.79 22.74
CA ARG A 289 8.37 -11.69 23.23
C ARG A 289 7.55 -10.48 23.69
N GLU A 290 6.25 -10.67 23.90
CA GLU A 290 5.32 -9.67 24.41
C GLU A 290 5.46 -8.33 23.66
N ASP A 291 5.70 -7.23 24.38
CA ASP A 291 5.85 -5.89 23.81
C ASP A 291 7.18 -5.67 23.08
N GLN A 292 8.18 -6.54 23.29
CA GLN A 292 9.48 -6.44 22.60
C GLN A 292 9.37 -6.80 21.10
N ILE A 293 8.23 -7.34 20.66
CA ILE A 293 7.93 -7.50 19.23
C ILE A 293 7.96 -6.16 18.48
N ASN A 294 7.59 -5.08 19.15
CA ASN A 294 7.53 -3.75 18.55
C ASN A 294 8.92 -3.22 18.17
N ARG A 295 9.97 -3.66 18.88
CA ARG A 295 11.36 -3.37 18.52
C ARG A 295 11.77 -4.15 17.28
N LEU A 296 11.44 -5.45 17.22
CA LEU A 296 11.72 -6.29 16.06
C LEU A 296 11.02 -5.77 14.79
N ILE A 297 9.73 -5.43 14.89
CA ILE A 297 8.96 -4.86 13.77
C ILE A 297 9.65 -3.60 13.23
N ARG A 298 10.10 -2.70 14.11
CA ARG A 298 10.80 -1.47 13.70
C ARG A 298 12.11 -1.76 12.96
N TRP A 299 12.84 -2.80 13.34
CA TRP A 299 14.07 -3.21 12.65
C TRP A 299 13.81 -3.89 11.31
N MET A 300 12.63 -4.46 11.13
CA MET A 300 12.20 -5.13 9.90
C MET A 300 11.34 -4.24 9.00
N ASN A 301 11.19 -2.96 9.36
CA ASN A 301 10.47 -1.94 8.60
C ASN A 301 11.36 -1.25 7.57
#